data_AF-A0A383XQ04-F1
#
_entry.id   AF-A0A383XQ04-F1
#
_cell.length_a   1.000
_cell.length_b   1.000
_cell.length_c   1.000
_cell.angle_alpha   90.00
_cell.angle_beta   90.00
_cell.angle_gamma   90.00
#
_symmetry.space_group_name_H-M   'P 1'
#
loop_
_entity.id
_entity.type
_entity.pdbx_description
1 polymer ?
#
loop_
_entity_poly.entity_id
_entity_poly.type
_entity_poly.pdbx_seq_one_letter_code
_entity_poly.pdbx_strand_id
1 'polypeptide(L)'
;MTKLRSSRFAWPVCRQQLGGADNSVLPLESNVLRRLATDIGEEGLQQALALFHEELSQVADELTPVALDSARLAKQAHVIKSSSATFGATLLRELAADIESRAQSGEPVPVADLQRLQAVLVDTMAAVTAELDAGGR
;
A
#
# COMPACT_ATOMS: atom_id res chain seq x y z
N MET A 1 27.93 -18.03 -21.76
CA MET A 1 27.19 -18.15 -20.48
C MET A 1 26.46 -16.85 -20.25
N THR A 2 25.14 -16.91 -20.41
CA THR A 2 24.24 -15.77 -20.56
C THR A 2 23.70 -15.35 -19.20
N LYS A 3 23.97 -14.13 -18.74
CA LYS A 3 23.19 -13.49 -17.67
C LYS A 3 22.30 -12.42 -18.32
N LEU A 4 21.06 -12.83 -18.62
CA LEU A 4 20.01 -11.94 -19.10
C LEU A 4 19.53 -11.05 -17.95
N ARG A 5 19.72 -9.74 -18.15
CA ARG A 5 18.74 -8.66 -17.96
C ARG A 5 17.90 -8.70 -16.66
N SER A 6 18.43 -8.06 -15.62
CA SER A 6 17.59 -7.33 -14.66
C SER A 6 17.10 -6.05 -15.36
N SER A 7 15.95 -6.15 -16.02
CA SER A 7 15.21 -4.98 -16.47
C SER A 7 14.67 -4.29 -15.23
N ARG A 8 15.43 -3.31 -14.75
CA ARG A 8 14.94 -2.22 -13.91
C ARG A 8 13.73 -1.62 -14.62
N PHE A 9 12.53 -1.94 -14.15
CA PHE A 9 11.32 -1.25 -14.54
C PHE A 9 11.47 0.19 -14.05
N ALA A 10 11.98 1.05 -14.92
CA ALA A 10 11.99 2.47 -14.73
C ALA A 10 10.55 2.96 -14.90
N TRP A 11 9.80 2.99 -13.80
CA TRP A 11 8.54 3.70 -13.78
C TRP A 11 8.86 5.21 -13.85
N PRO A 12 8.30 5.97 -14.82
CA PRO A 12 8.39 7.40 -14.74
C PRO A 12 7.49 7.81 -13.58
N VAL A 13 8.08 8.20 -12.46
CA VAL A 13 7.38 8.92 -11.39
C VAL A 13 6.83 10.21 -12.02
N CYS A 14 5.63 10.14 -12.58
CA CYS A 14 4.90 11.28 -13.07
C CYS A 14 4.26 11.94 -11.84
N ARG A 15 5.10 12.62 -11.06
CA ARG A 15 4.67 13.54 -10.01
C ARG A 15 4.07 14.77 -10.70
N GLN A 16 2.85 14.65 -11.21
CA GLN A 16 2.05 15.80 -11.61
C GLN A 16 0.98 16.04 -10.55
N GLN A 17 1.38 16.92 -9.63
CA GLN A 17 0.60 18.03 -9.08
C GLN A 17 -0.93 17.92 -9.27
N LEU A 18 -1.63 17.34 -8.28
CA LEU A 18 -3.04 17.65 -8.05
C LEU A 18 -3.10 18.72 -6.97
N GLY A 19 -3.35 19.95 -7.40
CA GLY A 19 -3.69 21.05 -6.51
C GLY A 19 -5.12 20.90 -5.99
N GLY A 20 -5.33 21.30 -4.74
CA GLY A 20 -6.65 21.59 -4.18
C GLY A 20 -6.92 20.93 -2.84
N ALA A 21 -6.88 21.76 -1.79
CA ALA A 21 -7.23 21.50 -0.38
C ALA A 21 -6.20 20.72 0.45
N ASP A 22 -5.55 21.48 1.33
CA ASP A 22 -4.93 21.08 2.58
C ASP A 22 -5.82 20.07 3.34
N ASN A 23 -5.50 18.80 3.19
CA ASN A 23 -5.75 17.76 4.16
C ASN A 23 -4.64 16.73 3.92
N SER A 24 -3.46 16.96 4.51
CA SER A 24 -2.38 15.98 4.53
C SER A 24 -2.87 14.75 5.31
N VAL A 25 -3.66 13.91 4.66
CA VAL A 25 -3.92 12.55 5.11
C VAL A 25 -2.57 11.85 5.00
N LEU A 26 -1.85 11.83 6.11
CA LEU A 26 -0.61 11.09 6.21
C LEU A 26 -0.91 9.64 5.83
N PRO A 27 -0.06 8.97 5.03
CA PRO A 27 -0.28 7.58 4.65
C PRO A 27 -0.39 6.64 5.85
N LEU A 28 0.16 7.03 7.01
CA LEU A 28 0.07 6.33 8.28
C LEU A 28 -0.34 7.31 9.40
N GLU A 29 -1.23 6.87 10.29
CA GLU A 29 -1.70 7.66 11.42
C GLU A 29 -0.76 7.52 12.63
N SER A 30 -0.04 8.58 13.00
CA SER A 30 0.97 8.54 14.08
C SER A 30 0.40 8.20 15.47
N ASN A 31 -0.88 8.49 15.73
CA ASN A 31 -1.56 8.06 16.96
C ASN A 31 -1.81 6.56 17.00
N VAL A 32 -2.06 5.93 15.85
CA VAL A 32 -2.21 4.46 15.75
C VAL A 32 -0.86 3.81 16.01
N LEU A 33 0.19 4.26 15.33
CA LEU A 33 1.55 3.74 15.53
C LEU A 33 2.02 3.87 16.97
N ARG A 34 1.83 5.04 17.61
CA ARG A 34 2.20 5.25 19.02
C ARG A 34 1.44 4.32 19.98
N ARG A 35 0.15 4.07 19.73
CA ARG A 35 -0.63 3.12 20.53
C ARG A 35 -0.11 1.71 20.34
N LEU A 36 0.14 1.31 19.09
CA LEU A 36 0.72 0.00 18.79
C LEU A 36 2.07 -0.18 19.50
N ALA A 37 2.98 0.79 19.41
CA ALA A 37 4.26 0.77 20.12
C ALA A 37 4.09 0.68 21.65
N THR A 38 3.06 1.31 22.22
CA THR A 38 2.75 1.19 23.65
C THR A 38 2.30 -0.23 24.02
N ASP A 39 1.54 -0.88 23.15
CA ASP A 39 0.95 -2.20 23.41
C ASP A 39 1.94 -3.36 23.19
N ILE A 40 2.79 -3.29 22.15
CA ILE A 40 3.71 -4.37 21.77
C ILE A 40 5.21 -4.02 21.88
N GLY A 41 5.52 -2.80 22.31
CA GLY A 41 6.88 -2.26 22.37
C GLY A 41 7.39 -1.75 21.03
N GLU A 42 8.44 -0.93 21.07
CA GLU A 42 9.07 -0.37 19.86
C GLU A 42 9.66 -1.45 18.96
N GLU A 43 10.36 -2.45 19.52
CA GLU A 43 10.90 -3.57 18.73
C GLU A 43 9.78 -4.38 18.05
N GLY A 44 8.66 -4.59 18.74
CA GLY A 44 7.48 -5.25 18.19
C GLY A 44 6.84 -4.45 17.07
N LEU A 45 6.73 -3.13 17.22
CA LEU A 45 6.24 -2.23 16.19
C LEU A 45 7.14 -2.28 14.93
N GLN A 46 8.46 -2.25 15.09
CA GLN A 46 9.40 -2.33 13.98
C GLN A 46 9.28 -3.65 13.21
N GLN A 47 9.13 -4.78 13.91
CA GLN A 47 8.88 -6.07 13.26
C GLN A 47 7.54 -6.09 12.52
N ALA A 48 6.48 -5.53 13.11
CA ALA A 48 5.16 -5.45 12.49
C ALA A 48 5.18 -4.57 11.23
N LEU A 49 5.85 -3.41 11.27
CA LEU A 49 6.03 -2.53 10.12
C LEU A 49 6.84 -3.18 9.01
N ALA A 50 7.88 -3.96 9.36
CA ALA A 50 8.66 -4.70 8.37
C ALA A 50 7.83 -5.76 7.65
N LEU A 51 7.01 -6.52 8.40
CA LEU A 51 6.09 -7.50 7.81
C LEU A 51 5.05 -6.81 6.92
N PHE A 52 4.47 -5.71 7.38
CA PHE A 52 3.52 -4.93 6.59
C PHE A 52 4.13 -4.44 5.27
N HIS A 53 5.35 -3.91 5.33
CA HIS A 53 6.08 -3.48 4.14
C HIS A 53 6.29 -4.64 3.16
N GLU A 54 6.66 -5.83 3.65
CA GLU A 54 6.82 -7.02 2.81
C GLU A 54 5.51 -7.43 2.14
N GLU A 55 4.40 -7.46 2.87
CA GLU A 55 3.07 -7.76 2.33
C GLU A 55 2.66 -6.75 1.24
N LEU A 56 2.86 -5.45 1.49
CA LEU A 56 2.57 -4.41 0.50
C LEU A 56 3.44 -4.53 -0.75
N SER A 57 4.73 -4.85 -0.60
CA SER A 57 5.65 -5.04 -1.73
C SER A 57 5.21 -6.22 -2.60
N GLN A 58 4.85 -7.35 -1.98
CA GLN A 58 4.37 -8.53 -2.71
C GLN A 58 3.10 -8.19 -3.50
N VAL A 59 2.15 -7.47 -2.88
CA VAL A 59 0.95 -7.05 -3.60
C VAL A 59 1.29 -6.07 -4.71
N ALA A 60 2.17 -5.08 -4.49
CA ALA A 60 2.58 -4.10 -5.50
C ALA A 60 3.14 -4.76 -6.76
N ASP A 61 3.98 -5.78 -6.59
CA ASP A 61 4.60 -6.53 -7.68
C ASP A 61 3.56 -7.31 -8.50
N GLU A 62 2.48 -7.77 -7.85
CA GLU A 62 1.42 -8.51 -8.51
C GLU A 62 0.27 -7.62 -9.03
N LEU A 63 0.17 -6.36 -8.58
CA LEU A 63 -0.91 -5.45 -8.92
C LEU A 63 -0.66 -4.83 -10.30
N THR A 64 -0.89 -5.62 -11.34
CA THR A 64 -0.78 -5.17 -12.73
C THR A 64 -2.17 -4.81 -13.26
N PRO A 65 -2.45 -3.52 -13.56
CA PRO A 65 -3.81 -3.03 -13.86
C PRO A 65 -4.45 -3.59 -15.14
N VAL A 66 -3.71 -4.32 -15.97
CA VAL A 66 -4.16 -4.78 -17.30
C VAL A 66 -4.44 -6.29 -17.35
N ALA A 67 -4.12 -7.04 -16.30
CA ALA A 67 -4.04 -8.51 -16.39
C ALA A 67 -4.69 -9.28 -15.24
N LEU A 68 -5.33 -8.62 -14.28
CA LEU A 68 -5.96 -9.28 -13.15
C LEU A 68 -7.43 -9.57 -13.44
N ASP A 69 -7.82 -10.84 -13.29
CA ASP A 69 -9.22 -11.21 -13.17
C ASP A 69 -9.81 -10.69 -11.84
N SER A 70 -11.14 -10.66 -11.74
CA SER A 70 -11.84 -10.13 -10.57
C SER A 70 -11.53 -10.90 -9.28
N ALA A 71 -11.30 -12.21 -9.35
CA ALA A 71 -10.98 -13.02 -8.18
C ALA A 71 -9.60 -12.67 -7.60
N ARG A 72 -8.59 -12.52 -8.46
CA ARG A 72 -7.24 -12.09 -8.07
C ARG A 72 -7.23 -10.67 -7.55
N LEU A 73 -7.97 -9.77 -8.19
CA LEU A 73 -8.09 -8.38 -7.75
C LEU A 73 -8.74 -8.30 -6.35
N ALA A 74 -9.83 -9.04 -6.13
CA ALA A 74 -10.48 -9.12 -4.82
C ALA A 74 -9.53 -9.64 -3.74
N LYS A 75 -8.74 -10.68 -4.06
CA LYS A 75 -7.75 -11.24 -3.12
C LYS A 75 -6.67 -10.22 -2.75
N GLN A 76 -6.10 -9.52 -3.72
CA GLN A 76 -5.07 -8.51 -3.47
C GLN A 76 -5.62 -7.34 -2.65
N ALA A 77 -6.81 -6.85 -3.02
CA ALA A 77 -7.50 -5.80 -2.29
C ALA A 77 -7.82 -6.22 -0.84
N HIS A 78 -8.21 -7.48 -0.62
CA HIS A 78 -8.42 -8.02 0.72
C HIS A 78 -7.15 -7.96 1.59
N VAL A 79 -6.01 -8.39 1.04
CA VAL A 79 -4.71 -8.36 1.74
C VAL A 79 -4.35 -6.91 2.12
N ILE A 80 -4.41 -5.98 1.15
CA ILE A 80 -4.12 -4.56 1.40
C ILE A 80 -5.02 -4.01 2.49
N LYS A 81 -6.34 -4.25 2.39
CA LYS A 81 -7.34 -3.76 3.36
C LYS A 81 -7.04 -4.24 4.77
N SER A 82 -6.82 -5.55 4.94
CA SER A 82 -6.57 -6.16 6.24
C SER A 82 -5.32 -5.58 6.88
N SER A 83 -4.22 -5.51 6.13
CA SER A 83 -2.95 -5.08 6.68
C SER A 83 -2.93 -3.56 6.96
N SER A 84 -3.53 -2.76 6.08
CA SER A 84 -3.65 -1.31 6.23
C SER A 84 -4.43 -0.87 7.47
N ALA A 85 -5.40 -1.67 7.92
CA ALA A 85 -6.20 -1.35 9.10
C ALA A 85 -5.38 -1.32 10.39
N THR A 86 -4.33 -2.14 10.49
CA THR A 86 -3.47 -2.27 11.67
C THR A 86 -2.62 -1.04 11.91
N PHE A 87 -2.12 -0.40 10.84
CA PHE A 87 -1.14 0.68 10.90
C PHE A 87 -1.76 2.07 10.66
N GLY A 88 -3.08 2.16 10.57
CA GLY A 88 -3.79 3.41 10.33
C GLY A 88 -3.58 3.97 8.93
N ALA A 89 -3.38 3.10 7.93
CA ALA A 89 -3.32 3.49 6.52
C ALA A 89 -4.73 3.66 5.93
N THR A 90 -5.46 4.65 6.47
CA THR A 90 -6.91 4.78 6.26
C THR A 90 -7.30 4.93 4.79
N LEU A 91 -6.60 5.80 4.04
CA LEU A 91 -6.88 5.99 2.61
C LEU A 91 -6.60 4.71 1.79
N LEU A 92 -5.50 4.02 2.08
CA LEU A 92 -5.15 2.76 1.40
C LEU A 92 -6.20 1.68 1.68
N ARG A 93 -6.61 1.56 2.95
CA ARG A 93 -7.67 0.64 3.39
C ARG A 93 -8.99 0.90 2.68
N GLU A 94 -9.41 2.16 2.58
CA GLU A 94 -10.69 2.55 1.97
C GLU A 94 -10.73 2.25 0.48
N LEU A 95 -9.66 2.60 -0.26
CA LEU A 95 -9.53 2.28 -1.68
C LEU A 95 -9.54 0.76 -1.91
N ALA A 96 -8.81 0.01 -1.08
CA ALA A 96 -8.79 -1.44 -1.16
C ALA A 96 -10.17 -2.06 -0.86
N ALA A 97 -10.90 -1.53 0.12
CA ALA A 97 -12.25 -2.02 0.44
C ALA A 97 -13.25 -1.81 -0.70
N ASP A 98 -13.22 -0.65 -1.35
CA ASP A 98 -14.08 -0.36 -2.52
C ASP A 98 -13.75 -1.29 -3.70
N ILE A 99 -12.46 -1.46 -4.00
CA ILE A 99 -12.00 -2.35 -5.07
C ILE A 99 -12.37 -3.81 -4.79
N GLU A 100 -12.16 -4.28 -3.55
CA GLU A 100 -12.54 -5.63 -3.14
C GLU A 100 -14.05 -5.87 -3.32
N SER A 101 -14.88 -4.92 -2.87
CA SER A 101 -16.33 -5.01 -2.97
C SER A 101 -16.77 -5.12 -4.43
N ARG A 102 -16.31 -4.20 -5.29
CA ARG A 102 -16.67 -4.21 -6.72
C ARG A 102 -16.23 -5.50 -7.41
N ALA A 103 -15.00 -5.95 -7.12
CA ALA A 103 -14.46 -7.18 -7.69
C ALA A 103 -15.25 -8.43 -7.25
N GLN A 104 -15.71 -8.50 -5.99
CA GLN A 104 -16.56 -9.59 -5.48
C GLN A 104 -17.97 -9.55 -6.07
N SER A 105 -18.53 -8.37 -6.30
CA SER A 105 -19.86 -8.19 -6.90
C SER A 105 -19.88 -8.34 -8.42
N GLY A 106 -18.71 -8.50 -9.06
CA GLY A 106 -18.59 -8.57 -10.52
C GLY A 106 -18.77 -7.21 -11.20
N GLU A 107 -18.74 -6.12 -10.45
CA GLU A 107 -18.77 -4.76 -10.98
C GLU A 107 -17.41 -4.40 -11.61
N PRO A 108 -17.41 -3.63 -12.70
CA PRO A 108 -16.16 -3.19 -13.31
C PRO A 108 -15.40 -2.26 -12.36
N VAL A 109 -14.12 -2.56 -12.12
CA VAL A 109 -13.21 -1.67 -11.42
C VAL A 109 -12.54 -0.74 -12.44
N PRO A 110 -12.76 0.58 -12.37
CA PRO A 110 -12.12 1.54 -13.27
C PRO A 110 -10.60 1.47 -13.17
N VAL A 111 -9.91 1.57 -14.32
CA VAL A 111 -8.44 1.63 -14.37
C VAL A 111 -7.90 2.81 -13.53
N ALA A 112 -8.62 3.93 -13.50
CA ALA A 112 -8.26 5.08 -12.67
C ALA A 112 -8.25 4.76 -11.17
N ASP A 113 -9.19 3.93 -10.69
CA ASP A 113 -9.25 3.51 -9.29
C ASP A 113 -8.08 2.58 -8.95
N LEU A 114 -7.70 1.68 -9.87
CA LEU A 114 -6.50 0.85 -9.74
C LEU A 114 -5.21 1.68 -9.71
N GLN A 115 -5.10 2.68 -10.59
CA GLN A 115 -3.96 3.61 -10.61
C GLN A 115 -3.88 4.43 -9.32
N ARG A 116 -5.03 4.86 -8.79
CA ARG A 116 -5.10 5.56 -7.51
C ARG A 116 -4.67 4.66 -6.35
N LEU A 117 -5.16 3.41 -6.30
CA LEU A 117 -4.73 2.43 -5.31
C LEU A 117 -3.21 2.22 -5.37
N GLN A 118 -2.66 2.07 -6.56
CA GLN A 118 -1.22 1.87 -6.75
C GLN A 118 -0.40 3.08 -6.27
N ALA A 119 -0.83 4.31 -6.58
CA ALA A 119 -0.16 5.52 -6.12
C ALA A 119 -0.14 5.61 -4.57
N VAL A 120 -1.30 5.39 -3.94
CA VAL A 120 -1.41 5.42 -2.47
C VAL A 120 -0.61 4.29 -1.83
N LEU A 121 -0.57 3.10 -2.44
CA LEU A 121 0.24 1.98 -1.98
C LEU A 121 1.73 2.36 -1.96
N VAL A 122 2.23 2.95 -3.05
CA VAL A 122 3.63 3.42 -3.14
C VAL A 122 3.94 4.48 -2.08
N ASP A 123 3.06 5.45 -1.90
CA ASP A 123 3.23 6.49 -0.87
C ASP A 123 3.21 5.89 0.54
N THR A 124 2.38 4.88 0.78
CA THR A 124 2.31 4.16 2.06
C THR A 124 3.58 3.35 2.32
N MET A 125 4.11 2.62 1.33
CA MET A 125 5.39 1.91 1.46
C MET A 125 6.53 2.87 1.80
N ALA A 126 6.60 4.02 1.13
CA ALA A 126 7.60 5.03 1.42
C ALA A 126 7.49 5.59 2.86
N ALA A 127 6.26 5.79 3.36
CA ALA A 127 6.04 6.17 4.75
C ALA A 127 6.48 5.07 5.73
N VAL A 128 6.17 3.80 5.46
CA VAL A 128 6.60 2.68 6.29
C VAL A 128 8.12 2.58 6.34
N THR A 129 8.82 2.74 5.21
CA THR A 129 10.29 2.78 5.17
C THR A 129 10.84 3.91 6.04
N ALA A 130 10.25 5.11 5.97
CA ALA A 130 10.67 6.24 6.79
C ALA A 130 10.49 5.99 8.30
N GLU A 131 9.40 5.32 8.71
CA GLU A 131 9.16 4.92 10.11
C GLU A 131 10.14 3.84 10.59
N LEU A 132 10.48 2.88 9.71
CA LEU A 132 11.49 1.87 10.00
C LEU A 132 12.89 2.50 10.22
N ASP A 133 13.27 3.43 9.35
CA ASP A 133 14.53 4.16 9.46
C ASP A 133 14.56 5.10 10.69
N ALA A 134 13.39 5.54 11.17
CA ALA A 134 13.27 6.41 12.34
C ALA A 134 13.39 5.64 13.66
N GLY A 135 12.83 4.43 13.75
CA GLY A 135 12.89 3.59 14.95
C GLY A 135 14.19 2.81 15.12
N GLY A 136 15.02 2.70 14.08
CA GLY A 136 16.35 2.09 14.16
C GLY A 136 17.48 2.99 14.71
N ARG A 137 17.16 4.17 15.27
CA ARG A 137 18.13 5.15 15.80
C ARG A 137 18.11 5.26 17.31
#